data_AF-A0A0B1S2T1-F1
#
_entry.id   AF-A0A0B1S2T1-F1
#
_cell.length_a   1.000
_cell.length_b   1.000
_cell.length_c   1.000
_cell.angle_alpha   90.00
_cell.angle_beta   90.00
_cell.angle_gamma   90.00
#
_symmetry.space_group_name_H-M   'P 1'
#
loop_
_entity.id
_entity.type
_entity.pdbx_description
1 polymer ?
#
loop_
_entity_poly.entity_id
_entity_poly.type
_entity_poly.pdbx_seq_one_letter_code
_entity_poly.pdbx_strand_id
1 'polypeptide(L)'
;MAEMEQKMKELTLPPSNMEELNALKAQREAKLRTMCKVCRRKLSIMEQEMSCACSYVFCKEHRDPDRHLCYIDHRQTGRHKILKENPRIEDGGLHKAKTPTC
;
A
#
# COMPACT_ATOMS: atom_id res chain seq x y z
N MET A 1 14.33 23.76 30.84
CA MET A 1 13.48 24.80 30.21
C MET A 1 13.09 24.40 28.80
N ALA A 2 14.06 24.05 27.94
CA ALA A 2 13.81 23.57 26.57
C ALA A 2 12.84 22.36 26.47
N GLU A 3 12.91 21.40 27.40
CA GLU A 3 12.02 20.22 27.38
C GLU A 3 10.56 20.54 27.78
N MET A 4 10.33 21.58 28.59
CA MET A 4 8.98 22.04 28.92
C MET A 4 8.35 22.82 27.76
N GLU A 5 9.15 23.60 27.03
CA GLU A 5 8.71 24.28 25.80
C GLU A 5 8.39 23.31 24.67
N GLN A 6 9.10 22.18 24.59
CA GLN A 6 8.77 21.10 23.67
C GLN A 6 7.43 20.45 24.02
N LYS A 7 7.19 20.11 25.29
CA LYS A 7 5.89 19.57 25.74
C LYS A 7 4.71 20.52 25.50
N MET A 8 4.91 21.82 25.60
CA MET A 8 3.87 22.82 25.34
C MET A 8 3.54 22.95 23.84
N LYS A 9 4.48 22.60 22.95
CA LYS A 9 4.25 22.52 21.49
C LYS A 9 3.52 21.25 21.06
N GLU A 10 3.56 20.18 21.87
CA GLU A 10 2.87 18.91 21.59
C GLU A 10 1.38 18.94 21.95
N LEU A 11 0.95 19.91 22.79
CA LEU A 11 -0.45 20.22 23.06
C LEU A 11 -0.93 21.29 22.07
N THR A 12 -1.07 20.91 20.81
CA THR A 12 -1.71 21.80 19.81
C THR A 12 -3.16 22.03 20.19
N LEU A 13 -3.59 23.29 20.18
CA LEU A 13 -5.01 23.64 20.29
C LEU A 13 -5.81 22.87 19.22
N PRO A 14 -7.04 22.42 19.53
CA PRO A 14 -7.90 21.77 18.54
C PRO A 14 -8.07 22.70 17.32
N PRO A 15 -8.06 22.16 16.09
CA PRO A 15 -8.11 22.98 14.89
C PRO A 15 -9.40 23.80 14.88
N SER A 16 -9.25 25.11 14.75
CA SER A 16 -10.37 26.07 14.80
C SER A 16 -11.12 26.13 13.48
N ASN A 17 -10.47 25.68 12.40
CA ASN A 17 -10.98 25.73 11.03
C ASN A 17 -10.77 24.41 10.27
N MET A 18 -11.65 24.13 9.31
CA MET A 18 -11.60 22.92 8.48
C MET A 18 -10.31 22.85 7.64
N GLU A 19 -9.78 23.99 7.24
CA GLU A 19 -8.55 24.09 6.46
C GLU A 19 -7.31 23.68 7.27
N GLU A 20 -7.23 24.09 8.54
CA GLU A 20 -6.18 23.68 9.47
C GLU A 20 -6.24 22.17 9.76
N LEU A 21 -7.45 21.61 9.89
CA LEU A 21 -7.65 20.18 10.07
C LEU A 21 -7.12 19.38 8.87
N ASN A 22 -7.36 19.87 7.65
CA ASN A 22 -6.87 19.23 6.44
C ASN A 22 -5.34 19.31 6.31
N ALA A 23 -4.73 20.44 6.69
CA ALA A 23 -3.27 20.58 6.72
C ALA A 23 -2.60 19.60 7.72
N LEU A 24 -3.19 19.44 8.90
CA LEU A 24 -2.72 18.48 9.92
C LEU A 24 -2.86 17.02 9.44
N LYS A 25 -3.97 16.69 8.78
CA LYS A 25 -4.18 15.37 8.15
C LYS A 25 -3.14 15.11 7.07
N ALA A 26 -2.93 16.07 6.16
CA ALA A 26 -1.93 15.95 5.09
C ALA A 26 -0.51 15.75 5.65
N GLN A 27 -0.13 16.48 6.70
CA GLN A 27 1.15 16.26 7.39
C GLN A 27 1.25 14.86 7.99
N ARG A 28 0.18 14.37 8.63
CA ARG A 28 0.15 13.03 9.22
C ARG A 28 0.26 11.95 8.13
N GLU A 29 -0.47 12.11 7.03
CA GLU A 29 -0.42 11.22 5.88
C GLU A 29 0.95 11.20 5.23
N ALA A 30 1.60 12.36 5.07
CA ALA A 30 2.97 12.46 4.57
C ALA A 30 3.97 11.72 5.48
N LYS A 31 3.85 11.89 6.81
CA LYS A 31 4.68 11.14 7.77
C LYS A 31 4.45 9.63 7.66
N LEU A 32 3.19 9.19 7.55
CA LEU A 32 2.85 7.77 7.42
C LEU A 32 3.40 7.14 6.13
N ARG A 33 3.54 7.91 5.04
CA ARG A 33 4.15 7.41 3.79
C ARG A 33 5.66 7.13 3.92
N THR A 34 6.33 7.76 4.88
CA THR A 34 7.78 7.59 5.09
C THR A 34 8.15 6.47 6.06
N MET A 35 7.15 5.78 6.64
CA MET A 35 7.36 4.75 7.66
C MET A 35 6.63 3.46 7.32
N CYS A 36 7.22 2.32 7.68
CA CYS A 36 6.55 1.03 7.54
C CYS A 36 5.33 0.95 8.45
N LYS A 37 4.19 0.48 7.93
CA LYS A 37 2.99 0.33 8.75
C LYS A 37 3.08 -0.76 9.84
N VAL A 38 3.90 -1.79 9.64
CA VAL A 38 4.06 -2.90 10.60
C VAL A 38 5.11 -2.56 11.66
N CYS A 39 6.36 -2.29 11.24
CA CYS A 39 7.48 -2.08 12.17
C CYS A 39 7.81 -0.61 12.48
N ARG A 40 7.13 0.36 11.83
CA ARG A 40 7.36 1.81 11.97
C ARG A 40 8.80 2.29 11.71
N ARG A 41 9.64 1.45 11.08
CA ARG A 41 10.97 1.83 10.60
C ARG A 41 10.84 2.88 9.49
N LYS A 42 11.73 3.88 9.49
CA LYS A 42 11.84 4.85 8.39
C LYS A 42 12.24 4.14 7.09
N LEU A 43 11.52 4.45 6.01
CA LEU A 43 11.71 3.86 4.69
C LEU A 43 12.66 4.71 3.86
N SER A 44 13.51 4.03 3.09
CA SER A 44 14.32 4.69 2.06
C SER A 44 13.43 5.27 0.94
N ILE A 45 13.94 6.25 0.19
CA ILE A 45 13.20 6.90 -0.92
C ILE A 45 12.65 5.84 -1.89
N MET A 46 13.46 4.84 -2.24
CA MET A 46 13.04 3.74 -3.12
C MET A 46 11.91 2.89 -2.52
N GLU A 47 11.93 2.64 -1.20
CA GLU A 47 10.87 1.89 -0.52
C GLU A 47 9.56 2.70 -0.44
N GLN A 48 9.64 4.03 -0.43
CA GLN A 48 8.47 4.91 -0.41
C GLN A 48 7.65 4.82 -1.71
N GLU A 49 8.31 4.57 -2.83
CA GLU A 49 7.65 4.42 -4.15
C GLU A 49 7.00 3.03 -4.30
N MET A 50 7.44 2.04 -3.53
CA MET A 50 6.93 0.67 -3.58
C MET A 50 5.70 0.50 -2.67
N SER A 51 4.58 1.10 -3.07
CA SER A 51 3.30 0.90 -2.38
C SER A 51 2.66 -0.46 -2.69
N CYS A 52 2.04 -1.08 -1.68
CA CYS A 52 1.21 -2.27 -1.88
C CYS A 52 -0.17 -1.85 -2.42
N ALA A 53 -0.89 -2.77 -3.07
CA ALA A 53 -2.26 -2.54 -3.52
C ALA A 53 -3.20 -2.10 -2.38
N CYS A 54 -2.89 -2.46 -1.13
CA CYS A 54 -3.62 -2.04 0.07
C CYS A 54 -3.35 -0.58 0.49
N SER A 55 -2.71 0.21 -0.38
CA SER A 55 -2.43 1.65 -0.21
C SER A 55 -1.46 2.00 0.93
N TYR A 56 -0.79 1.00 1.50
CA TYR A 56 0.22 1.17 2.53
C TYR A 56 1.62 0.91 1.99
N VAL A 57 2.61 1.51 2.67
CA VAL A 57 4.03 1.38 2.37
C VAL A 57 4.71 0.54 3.44
N PHE A 58 5.59 -0.36 3.02
CA PHE A 58 6.27 -1.32 3.88
C PHE A 58 7.77 -1.35 3.59
N CYS A 59 8.57 -1.83 4.55
CA CYS A 59 9.97 -2.11 4.28
C CYS A 59 10.13 -3.42 3.50
N LYS A 60 11.34 -3.67 2.97
CA LYS A 60 11.66 -4.91 2.23
C LYS A 60 11.19 -6.21 2.90
N GLU A 61 11.25 -6.28 4.22
CA GLU A 61 10.89 -7.47 5.02
C GLU A 61 9.37 -7.65 5.22
N HIS A 62 8.58 -6.56 5.18
CA HIS A 62 7.12 -6.59 5.44
C HIS A 62 6.30 -6.38 4.17
N ARG A 63 6.94 -6.31 3.00
CA ARG A 63 6.27 -6.10 1.72
C ARG A 63 5.45 -7.31 1.28
N ASP A 64 5.88 -8.51 1.66
CA ASP A 64 5.17 -9.74 1.33
C ASP A 64 3.76 -9.75 1.95
N PRO A 65 2.73 -10.18 1.19
CA PRO A 65 1.34 -10.14 1.64
C PRO A 65 1.07 -10.97 2.90
N ASP A 66 1.85 -12.03 3.11
CA ASP A 66 1.80 -12.86 4.31
C ASP A 66 2.26 -12.11 5.57
N ARG A 67 3.30 -11.27 5.44
CA ARG A 67 3.93 -10.55 6.55
C ARG A 67 3.09 -9.39 7.07
N HIS A 68 2.34 -8.73 6.20
CA HIS A 68 1.50 -7.58 6.57
C HIS A 68 0.01 -7.89 6.58
N LEU A 69 -0.37 -9.16 6.40
CA LEU A 69 -1.76 -9.63 6.39
C LEU A 69 -2.61 -8.77 5.43
N CYS A 70 -2.21 -8.74 4.16
CA CYS A 70 -2.90 -7.94 3.15
C CYS A 70 -4.38 -8.33 3.07
N TYR A 71 -5.29 -7.35 3.17
CA TYR A 71 -6.73 -7.62 3.09
C TYR A 71 -7.21 -7.86 1.64
N ILE A 72 -6.38 -7.54 0.64
CA ILE A 72 -6.77 -7.60 -0.78
C ILE A 72 -6.54 -9.01 -1.33
N ASP A 73 -7.56 -9.54 -2.01
CA ASP A 73 -7.43 -10.77 -2.78
C ASP A 73 -6.64 -10.52 -4.08
N HIS A 74 -5.34 -10.78 -4.01
CA HIS A 74 -4.43 -10.66 -5.15
C HIS A 74 -4.73 -11.66 -6.27
N ARG A 75 -5.32 -12.82 -5.96
CA ARG A 75 -5.63 -13.88 -6.92
C ARG A 75 -6.78 -13.49 -7.83
N GLN A 76 -7.86 -12.98 -7.25
CA GLN A 76 -9.00 -12.45 -7.98
C GLN A 76 -8.56 -11.23 -8.79
N THR A 77 -7.82 -10.30 -8.18
CA THR A 77 -7.30 -9.12 -8.87
C THR A 77 -6.44 -9.49 -10.09
N GLY A 78 -5.55 -10.49 -9.95
CA GLY A 78 -4.75 -10.99 -11.06
C GLY A 78 -5.58 -11.57 -12.18
N ARG A 79 -6.61 -12.38 -11.86
CA ARG A 79 -7.54 -12.93 -12.86
C ARG A 79 -8.28 -11.85 -13.62
N HIS A 80 -8.82 -10.85 -12.94
CA HIS A 80 -9.53 -9.74 -13.60
C HIS A 80 -8.60 -8.96 -14.53
N LYS A 81 -7.34 -8.74 -14.14
CA LYS A 81 -6.34 -8.11 -15.02
C LYS A 81 -6.07 -8.95 -16.26
N ILE A 82 -5.78 -10.24 -16.09
CA ILE A 82 -5.51 -11.15 -17.20
C ILE A 82 -6.71 -11.24 -18.16
N LEU A 83 -7.93 -11.35 -17.63
CA LEU A 83 -9.16 -11.39 -18.42
C LEU A 83 -9.39 -10.10 -19.24
N LYS A 84 -8.98 -8.95 -18.69
CA LYS A 84 -9.10 -7.66 -19.38
C LYS A 84 -8.04 -7.49 -20.46
N GLU A 85 -6.82 -7.90 -20.18
CA GLU A 85 -5.65 -7.69 -21.05
C GLU A 85 -5.58 -8.71 -22.18
N ASN A 86 -6.08 -9.93 -21.97
CA ASN A 86 -6.08 -10.95 -23.00
C ASN A 86 -7.19 -10.68 -24.04
N PRO A 87 -6.86 -10.38 -25.30
CA PRO A 87 -7.87 -10.34 -26.36
C PRO A 87 -8.51 -11.72 -26.48
N ARG A 88 -9.84 -11.77 -26.68
CA ARG A 88 -10.53 -13.01 -27.02
C ARG A 88 -10.02 -13.46 -28.38
N ILE A 89 -9.24 -14.53 -28.40
CA ILE A 89 -8.82 -15.18 -29.63
C ILE A 89 -10.02 -15.96 -30.13
N GLU A 90 -10.77 -15.36 -31.04
CA GLU A 90 -11.73 -16.06 -31.87
C GLU A 90 -10.95 -16.59 -33.07
N ASP A 91 -10.92 -17.92 -33.19
CA ASP A 91 -10.40 -18.70 -34.33
C ASP A 91 -8.94 -19.24 -34.27
N GLY A 92 -8.83 -20.58 -34.33
CA GLY A 92 -7.72 -21.27 -35.00
C GLY A 92 -6.73 -22.12 -34.20
N GLY A 93 -6.80 -22.22 -32.87
CA GLY A 93 -5.71 -22.81 -32.06
C GLY A 93 -5.97 -24.17 -31.42
N LEU A 94 -6.65 -25.12 -32.08
CA LEU A 94 -6.91 -26.46 -31.51
C LEU A 94 -5.68 -27.39 -31.63
N HIS A 95 -4.58 -27.05 -30.98
CA HIS A 95 -3.55 -28.04 -30.61
C HIS A 95 -3.72 -28.40 -29.14
N LYS A 96 -4.92 -28.86 -28.75
CA LYS A 96 -5.06 -29.58 -27.48
C LYS A 96 -4.30 -30.88 -27.63
N ALA A 97 -3.14 -31.00 -26.99
CA ALA A 97 -2.49 -32.29 -26.80
C ALA A 97 -3.53 -33.21 -26.15
N LYS A 98 -3.89 -34.29 -26.83
CA LYS A 98 -4.68 -35.37 -26.23
C LYS A 98 -3.78 -35.99 -25.18
N THR A 99 -3.82 -35.51 -23.94
CA THR A 99 -3.25 -36.24 -22.82
C THR A 99 -4.03 -37.54 -22.71
N PRO A 100 -3.43 -38.72 -22.91
CA PRO A 100 -4.13 -39.97 -22.65
C PRO A 100 -4.46 -39.98 -21.16
N THR A 101 -5.75 -39.94 -20.84
CA THR A 101 -6.26 -40.27 -19.51
C THR A 101 -5.83 -41.70 -19.21
N CYS A 102 -5.05 -41.89 -18.15
CA CYS A 102 -4.98 -43.16 -17.45
C CYS A 102 -6.32 -43.42 -16.74
#